data_AF-A0A922IJ37-F1
#
_entry.id   AF-A0A922IJ37-F1
#
_cell.length_a   1.000
_cell.length_b   1.000
_cell.length_c   1.000
_cell.angle_alpha   90.00
_cell.angle_beta   90.00
_cell.angle_gamma   90.00
#
_symmetry.space_group_name_H-M   'P 1'
#
loop_
_entity.id
_entity.type
_entity.pdbx_description
1 polymer ?
#
loop_
_entity_poly.entity_id
_entity_poly.type
_entity_poly.pdbx_seq_one_letter_code
_entity_poly.pdbx_strand_id
1 'polypeptide(L)'
;MTYSALTIKNHLNHHYIELGVVVMFLAWFNFLLQMMRFKHVGIFVVMFLHVFATVGKCLVVFSVVFIAFALSFHVLFRAPSYSDTITSSSSSLNQSIIDYCFPIIHDNDFNNNKTNLSISLELKPFQYLSLSLFKTLMMMLGEYEHTATIIEPYIGNHSFQLHYPLITFFFYTTFIFLVPIILMNLLIGLAVGDIENVRRSAVQHLISQQVYWLADLEPKLTGIFRSKLYKSNWMKKTKVNKTTGFLDKSGFETTYEENLIQKYLKEAVKKITSIDKETKLQTTRMAAIIEKLEIRSKEFNIDEGVYPRGVSGLDRIMEMDYAIH
;
A
#
# COMPACT_ATOMS: atom_id res chain seq x y z
N MET A 1 -35.29 2.12 -8.96
CA MET A 1 -36.74 2.28 -8.72
C MET A 1 -37.04 3.05 -7.42
N THR A 2 -36.21 3.98 -6.94
CA THR A 2 -36.31 4.42 -5.52
C THR A 2 -36.32 5.92 -5.24
N TYR A 3 -35.93 6.81 -6.15
CA TYR A 3 -36.00 8.26 -5.87
C TYR A 3 -37.35 8.87 -6.30
N SER A 4 -37.81 8.54 -7.51
CA SER A 4 -39.06 9.07 -8.08
C SER A 4 -40.33 8.51 -7.44
N ALA A 5 -40.27 7.34 -6.79
CA ALA A 5 -41.41 6.75 -6.10
C ALA A 5 -41.58 7.32 -4.68
N LEU A 6 -40.50 7.83 -4.08
CA LEU A 6 -40.49 8.34 -2.72
C LEU A 6 -41.04 9.77 -2.64
N THR A 7 -40.76 10.59 -3.66
CA THR A 7 -41.26 11.97 -3.79
C THR A 7 -42.77 12.10 -4.01
N ILE A 8 -43.50 11.00 -4.25
CA ILE A 8 -44.95 11.03 -4.55
C ILE A 8 -45.81 11.17 -3.27
N LYS A 9 -45.26 10.99 -2.06
CA LYS A 9 -45.97 11.31 -0.81
C LYS A 9 -45.30 12.49 -0.11
N ASN A 10 -46.00 13.62 -0.08
CA ASN A 10 -45.66 14.92 0.53
C ASN A 10 -45.38 14.93 2.06
N HIS A 11 -44.97 13.81 2.66
CA HIS A 11 -44.58 13.70 4.07
C HIS A 11 -43.35 12.80 4.20
N LEU A 12 -42.21 13.28 3.72
CA LEU A 12 -40.93 12.62 3.91
C LEU A 12 -40.24 13.19 5.15
N ASN A 13 -40.24 12.44 6.25
CA ASN A 13 -39.39 12.77 7.39
C ASN A 13 -37.93 12.67 6.90
N HIS A 14 -37.15 13.74 7.08
CA HIS A 14 -35.78 13.88 6.57
C HIS A 14 -34.87 12.67 6.91
N HIS A 15 -35.07 12.05 8.07
CA HIS A 15 -34.34 10.84 8.49
C HIS A 15 -34.52 9.63 7.57
N TYR A 16 -35.67 9.44 6.91
CA TYR A 16 -35.86 8.31 5.99
C TYR A 16 -35.11 8.51 4.67
N ILE A 17 -34.92 9.76 4.26
CA ILE A 17 -34.13 10.09 3.07
C ILE A 17 -32.64 9.81 3.35
N GLU A 18 -32.14 10.20 4.52
CA GLU A 18 -30.75 9.92 4.95
C GLU A 18 -30.45 8.41 4.94
N LEU A 19 -31.34 7.61 5.54
CA LEU A 19 -31.22 6.15 5.53
C LEU A 19 -31.30 5.57 4.11
N GLY A 20 -32.15 6.12 3.24
CA GLY A 20 -32.26 5.72 1.84
C GLY A 20 -30.96 5.91 1.05
N VAL A 21 -30.24 7.00 1.29
CA VAL A 21 -28.92 7.26 0.67
C VAL A 21 -27.89 6.24 1.14
N VAL A 22 -27.86 5.93 2.44
CA VAL A 22 -26.94 4.92 3.00
C VAL A 22 -27.23 3.53 2.41
N VAL A 23 -28.50 3.13 2.31
CA VAL A 23 -28.89 1.85 1.71
C VAL A 23 -28.52 1.80 0.23
N MET A 24 -28.72 2.88 -0.50
CA MET A 24 -28.33 2.97 -1.91
C MET A 24 -26.81 2.82 -2.09
N PHE A 25 -26.01 3.48 -1.26
CA PHE A 25 -24.56 3.34 -1.25
C PHE A 25 -24.12 1.91 -0.91
N LEU A 26 -24.69 1.32 0.14
CA LEU A 26 -24.42 -0.07 0.54
C LEU A 26 -24.83 -1.08 -0.53
N ALA A 27 -25.90 -0.82 -1.30
CA ALA A 27 -26.30 -1.68 -2.40
C ALA A 27 -25.25 -1.70 -3.53
N TRP A 28 -24.70 -0.54 -3.90
CA TRP A 28 -23.59 -0.46 -4.86
C TRP A 28 -22.30 -1.07 -4.33
N PHE A 29 -22.01 -0.90 -3.03
CA PHE A 29 -20.87 -1.57 -2.40
C PHE A 29 -21.04 -3.09 -2.36
N ASN A 30 -22.23 -3.59 -2.04
CA ASN A 30 -22.56 -5.01 -2.07
C ASN A 30 -22.47 -5.57 -3.51
N PHE A 31 -22.87 -4.78 -4.51
CA PHE A 31 -22.64 -5.12 -5.91
C PHE A 31 -21.14 -5.28 -6.22
N LEU A 32 -20.28 -4.37 -5.74
CA LEU A 32 -18.82 -4.49 -5.86
C LEU A 32 -18.32 -5.80 -5.22
N LEU A 33 -18.82 -6.19 -4.04
CA LEU A 33 -18.47 -7.48 -3.41
C LEU A 33 -18.91 -8.68 -4.25
N GLN A 34 -20.09 -8.62 -4.87
CA GLN A 34 -20.59 -9.68 -5.75
C GLN A 34 -19.72 -9.86 -7.01
N MET A 35 -19.05 -8.79 -7.47
CA MET A 35 -18.11 -8.84 -8.60
C MET A 35 -16.87 -9.69 -8.32
N MET A 36 -16.57 -10.00 -7.04
CA MET A 36 -15.53 -10.96 -6.63
C MET A 36 -15.68 -12.34 -7.29
N ARG A 37 -16.91 -12.73 -7.65
CA ARG A 37 -17.21 -14.04 -8.23
C ARG A 37 -16.75 -14.21 -9.68
N PHE A 38 -16.53 -13.12 -10.41
CA PHE A 38 -16.13 -13.18 -11.82
C PHE A 38 -14.62 -13.31 -11.96
N LYS A 39 -14.13 -14.21 -12.82
CA LYS A 39 -12.68 -14.45 -13.02
C LYS A 39 -11.88 -13.20 -13.43
N HIS A 40 -12.42 -12.40 -14.34
CA HIS A 40 -11.70 -11.23 -14.88
C HIS A 40 -11.71 -10.03 -13.93
N VAL A 41 -12.85 -9.75 -13.30
CA VAL A 41 -13.00 -8.55 -12.45
C VAL A 41 -12.69 -8.86 -10.98
N GLY A 42 -12.96 -10.09 -10.53
CA GLY A 42 -12.85 -10.48 -9.14
C GLY A 42 -11.44 -10.39 -8.57
N ILE A 43 -10.40 -10.62 -9.40
CA ILE A 43 -9.00 -10.44 -8.97
C ILE A 43 -8.73 -9.00 -8.55
N PHE A 44 -9.20 -8.01 -9.31
CA PHE A 44 -9.03 -6.61 -8.97
C PHE A 44 -9.81 -6.22 -7.72
N VAL A 45 -11.03 -6.76 -7.56
CA VAL A 45 -11.86 -6.52 -6.37
C VAL A 45 -11.22 -7.10 -5.10
N VAL A 46 -10.74 -8.34 -5.13
CA VAL A 46 -10.07 -8.98 -3.98
C VAL A 46 -8.80 -8.23 -3.61
N MET A 47 -7.98 -7.88 -4.60
CA MET A 47 -6.77 -7.09 -4.36
C MET A 47 -7.10 -5.72 -3.77
N PHE A 48 -8.10 -5.02 -4.30
CA PHE A 48 -8.56 -3.72 -3.78
C PHE A 48 -9.00 -3.81 -2.32
N LEU A 49 -9.86 -4.77 -1.97
CA LEU A 49 -10.34 -4.94 -0.59
C LEU A 49 -9.20 -5.29 0.37
N HIS A 50 -8.24 -6.09 -0.09
CA HIS A 50 -7.07 -6.43 0.70
C HIS A 50 -6.18 -5.20 0.94
N VAL A 51 -5.85 -4.44 -0.11
CA VAL A 51 -5.07 -3.21 -0.01
C VAL A 51 -5.78 -2.20 0.88
N PHE A 52 -7.11 -2.04 0.74
CA PHE A 52 -7.92 -1.20 1.60
C PHE A 52 -7.81 -1.60 3.08
N ALA A 53 -7.86 -2.90 3.38
CA ALA A 53 -7.68 -3.41 4.74
C ALA A 53 -6.25 -3.17 5.28
N THR A 54 -5.21 -3.36 4.44
CA THR A 54 -3.81 -3.11 4.81
C THR A 54 -3.56 -1.63 5.08
N VAL A 55 -4.04 -0.74 4.20
CA VAL A 55 -3.99 0.71 4.39
C VAL A 55 -4.78 1.13 5.63
N GLY A 56 -5.96 0.53 5.86
CA GLY A 56 -6.77 0.79 7.04
C GLY A 56 -6.05 0.48 8.36
N LYS A 57 -5.37 -0.67 8.45
CA LYS A 57 -4.53 -1.02 9.62
C LYS A 57 -3.40 0.00 9.82
N CYS A 58 -2.79 0.44 8.73
CA CYS A 58 -1.70 1.41 8.77
C CYS A 58 -2.19 2.80 9.22
N LEU A 59 -3.34 3.25 8.70
CA LEU A 59 -3.98 4.49 9.09
C LEU A 59 -4.34 4.55 10.57
N VAL A 60 -4.73 3.42 11.20
CA VAL A 60 -5.01 3.39 12.64
C VAL A 60 -3.76 3.79 13.45
N VAL A 61 -2.57 3.33 13.06
CA VAL A 61 -1.32 3.71 13.72
C VAL A 61 -1.03 5.20 13.52
N PHE A 62 -1.22 5.71 12.30
CA PHE A 62 -0.99 7.12 12.00
C PHE A 62 -2.07 8.07 12.52
N SER A 63 -3.22 7.56 12.96
CA SER A 63 -4.30 8.39 13.50
C SER A 63 -3.87 9.21 14.71
N VAL A 64 -2.92 8.71 15.52
CA VAL A 64 -2.36 9.46 16.67
C VAL A 64 -1.63 10.72 16.20
N VAL A 65 -0.83 10.61 15.14
CA VAL A 65 -0.10 11.74 14.54
C VAL A 65 -1.09 12.75 13.95
N PHE A 66 -2.11 12.25 13.26
CA PHE A 66 -3.19 13.07 12.71
C PHE A 66 -3.91 13.87 13.81
N ILE A 67 -4.33 13.22 14.90
CA ILE A 67 -5.02 13.87 16.00
C ILE A 67 -4.12 14.94 16.67
N ALA A 68 -2.83 14.65 16.84
CA ALA A 68 -1.88 15.61 17.41
C ALA A 68 -1.78 16.90 16.58
N PHE A 69 -1.65 16.78 15.24
CA PHE A 69 -1.63 17.93 14.35
C PHE A 69 -2.98 18.63 14.28
N ALA A 70 -4.09 17.90 14.28
CA ALA A 70 -5.43 18.47 14.24
C ALA A 70 -5.73 19.34 15.47
N LEU A 71 -5.40 18.85 16.66
CA LEU A 71 -5.54 19.63 17.89
C LEU A 71 -4.59 20.82 17.93
N SER A 72 -3.35 20.65 17.44
CA SER A 72 -2.38 21.75 17.35
C SER A 72 -2.90 22.87 16.44
N PHE A 73 -3.40 22.53 15.23
CA PHE A 73 -3.98 23.49 14.31
C PHE A 73 -5.29 24.11 14.83
N HIS A 74 -6.13 23.35 15.52
CA HIS A 74 -7.31 23.89 16.18
C HIS A 74 -6.95 25.01 17.15
N VAL A 75 -5.92 24.82 17.99
CA VAL A 75 -5.48 25.85 18.95
C VAL A 75 -4.78 27.01 18.24
N LEU A 76 -3.97 26.72 17.23
CA LEU A 76 -3.09 27.70 16.58
C LEU A 76 -3.80 28.63 15.59
N PHE A 77 -4.87 28.15 14.95
CA PHE A 77 -5.74 28.93 14.06
C PHE A 77 -7.02 29.42 14.73
N ARG A 78 -7.22 29.16 16.03
CA ARG A 78 -8.36 29.72 16.78
C ARG A 78 -8.16 31.22 16.97
N ALA A 79 -9.13 31.99 16.49
CA ALA A 79 -9.11 33.44 16.64
C ALA A 79 -10.03 33.85 17.80
N PRO A 80 -9.61 34.76 18.68
CA PRO A 80 -10.43 35.20 19.82
C PRO A 80 -11.70 35.97 19.39
N SER A 81 -11.71 36.64 18.23
CA SER A 81 -12.84 37.48 17.75
C SER A 81 -13.93 36.74 16.95
N TYR A 82 -14.07 35.42 17.10
CA TYR A 82 -15.14 34.70 16.39
C TYR A 82 -16.54 34.89 17.03
N SER A 83 -16.62 35.10 18.35
CA SER A 83 -17.89 35.22 19.08
C SER A 83 -18.74 36.42 18.65
N ASP A 84 -18.12 37.54 18.30
CA ASP A 84 -18.83 38.81 18.08
C ASP A 84 -19.47 38.91 16.68
N THR A 85 -19.08 38.01 15.77
CA THR A 85 -19.64 37.89 14.42
C THR A 85 -20.92 37.04 14.41
N ILE A 86 -21.10 36.13 15.39
CA ILE A 86 -22.31 35.31 15.50
C ILE A 86 -23.50 36.19 15.94
N THR A 87 -23.30 37.08 16.89
CA THR A 87 -24.34 38.00 17.42
C THR A 87 -24.81 39.05 16.42
N SER A 88 -24.01 39.37 15.41
CA SER A 88 -24.38 40.32 14.34
C SER A 88 -25.08 39.64 13.15
N SER A 89 -24.96 38.31 13.01
CA SER A 89 -25.63 37.54 11.95
C SER A 89 -27.05 37.08 12.30
N SER A 90 -27.38 36.96 13.59
CA SER A 90 -28.74 36.59 14.03
C SER A 90 -29.76 37.73 13.92
N SER A 91 -29.33 38.99 13.80
CA SER A 91 -30.22 40.16 13.67
C SER A 91 -30.61 40.50 12.22
N SER A 92 -30.06 39.82 11.21
CA SER A 92 -30.34 40.07 9.78
C SER A 92 -31.04 38.91 9.07
N LEU A 93 -31.73 38.02 9.80
CA LEU A 93 -32.37 36.84 9.23
C LEU A 93 -33.80 37.07 8.70
N ASN A 94 -34.31 38.31 8.72
CA ASN A 94 -35.64 38.64 8.20
C ASN A 94 -35.66 39.45 6.89
N GLN A 95 -34.53 39.63 6.19
CA GLN A 95 -34.54 40.42 4.95
C GLN A 95 -33.59 39.90 3.85
N SER A 96 -33.69 38.63 3.43
CA SER A 96 -33.03 38.18 2.19
C SER A 96 -33.54 36.82 1.66
N ILE A 97 -34.85 36.68 1.43
CA ILE A 97 -35.38 35.58 0.60
C ILE A 97 -35.50 35.99 -0.89
N ILE A 98 -35.26 37.26 -1.28
CA ILE A 98 -35.50 37.73 -2.67
C ILE A 98 -34.26 38.36 -3.33
N ASP A 99 -33.08 37.75 -3.27
CA ASP A 99 -31.94 38.23 -4.10
C ASP A 99 -31.13 37.13 -4.81
N TYR A 100 -31.64 35.89 -4.88
CA TYR A 100 -30.97 34.79 -5.59
C TYR A 100 -31.36 34.65 -7.08
N CYS A 101 -31.70 35.73 -7.78
CA CYS A 101 -31.96 35.63 -9.22
C CYS A 101 -31.05 36.47 -10.14
N PHE A 102 -30.56 37.66 -9.77
CA PHE A 102 -29.58 38.40 -10.60
C PHE A 102 -28.86 39.47 -9.77
N PRO A 103 -27.52 39.47 -9.66
CA PRO A 103 -26.81 40.60 -9.07
C PRO A 103 -26.54 41.67 -10.15
N ILE A 104 -27.10 42.86 -9.95
CA ILE A 104 -26.67 44.08 -10.64
C ILE A 104 -25.33 44.50 -10.01
N ILE A 105 -24.31 44.59 -10.85
CA ILE A 105 -22.97 45.02 -10.49
C ILE A 105 -22.98 46.53 -10.22
N HIS A 106 -22.62 46.92 -9.00
CA HIS A 106 -22.00 48.22 -8.74
C HIS A 106 -20.57 47.96 -8.26
N ASP A 107 -19.63 48.19 -9.19
CA ASP A 107 -18.18 48.08 -9.00
C ASP A 107 -17.67 49.19 -8.08
N ASN A 108 -17.04 48.79 -6.97
CA ASN A 108 -15.73 49.27 -6.46
C ASN A 108 -15.47 48.86 -4.98
N ASP A 109 -16.50 48.47 -4.21
CA ASP A 109 -16.33 47.91 -2.84
C ASP A 109 -16.42 46.37 -2.78
N PHE A 110 -16.70 45.71 -3.91
CA PHE A 110 -16.94 44.26 -3.95
C PHE A 110 -15.64 43.43 -3.88
N ASN A 111 -14.52 43.95 -4.37
CA ASN A 111 -13.26 43.19 -4.43
C ASN A 111 -12.62 42.97 -3.05
N ASN A 112 -12.71 43.95 -2.14
CA ASN A 112 -12.20 43.82 -0.78
C ASN A 112 -13.10 42.90 0.07
N ASN A 113 -14.42 42.94 -0.15
CA ASN A 113 -15.34 42.10 0.60
C ASN A 113 -15.31 40.63 0.14
N LYS A 114 -15.07 40.38 -1.15
CA LYS A 114 -14.97 39.03 -1.71
C LYS A 114 -13.73 38.28 -1.22
N THR A 115 -12.60 38.96 -1.12
CA THR A 115 -11.33 38.42 -0.58
C THR A 115 -11.43 38.18 0.93
N ASN A 116 -11.97 39.14 1.70
CA ASN A 116 -12.27 38.96 3.13
C ASN A 116 -13.21 37.77 3.41
N LEU A 117 -14.20 37.56 2.54
CA LEU A 117 -15.14 36.45 2.65
C LEU A 117 -14.46 35.10 2.38
N SER A 118 -13.63 34.99 1.35
CA SER A 118 -12.88 33.75 1.04
C SER A 118 -11.88 33.39 2.14
N ILE A 119 -11.17 34.37 2.69
CA ILE A 119 -10.25 34.19 3.84
C ILE A 119 -11.01 33.65 5.05
N SER A 120 -12.17 34.24 5.37
CA SER A 120 -13.00 33.80 6.49
C SER A 120 -13.49 32.36 6.32
N LEU A 121 -13.72 31.90 5.07
CA LEU A 121 -14.20 30.55 4.80
C LEU A 121 -13.15 29.48 5.08
N GLU A 122 -11.87 29.77 4.82
CA GLU A 122 -10.78 28.82 4.98
C GLU A 122 -10.35 28.62 6.44
N LEU A 123 -10.48 29.65 7.29
CA LEU A 123 -10.13 29.58 8.73
C LEU A 123 -11.32 29.26 9.65
N LYS A 124 -12.56 29.44 9.19
CA LYS A 124 -13.80 29.05 9.93
C LYS A 124 -13.79 27.61 10.45
N PRO A 125 -13.33 26.60 9.68
CA PRO A 125 -13.29 25.22 10.15
C PRO A 125 -12.47 25.03 11.43
N PHE A 126 -11.41 25.82 11.63
CA PHE A 126 -10.57 25.70 12.82
C PHE A 126 -11.21 26.24 14.10
N GLN A 127 -12.35 26.94 14.04
CA GLN A 127 -13.05 27.42 15.24
C GLN A 127 -13.81 26.30 15.96
N TYR A 128 -14.23 25.27 15.24
CA TYR A 128 -14.93 24.11 15.79
C TYR A 128 -14.03 22.90 15.77
N LEU A 129 -13.99 22.13 16.87
CA LEU A 129 -13.13 20.95 16.98
C LEU A 129 -13.40 19.94 15.84
N SER A 130 -14.66 19.60 15.58
CA SER A 130 -15.03 18.62 14.54
C SER A 130 -14.68 19.09 13.12
N LEU A 131 -14.84 20.39 12.82
CA LEU A 131 -14.51 20.94 11.52
C LEU A 131 -12.99 21.10 11.35
N SER A 132 -12.25 21.33 12.44
CA SER A 132 -10.79 21.40 12.42
C SER A 132 -10.20 20.02 12.08
N LEU A 133 -10.73 18.96 12.69
CA LEU A 133 -10.39 17.57 12.35
C LEU A 133 -10.66 17.29 10.87
N PHE A 134 -11.85 17.64 10.39
CA PHE A 134 -12.19 17.48 8.97
C PHE A 134 -11.26 18.28 8.04
N LYS A 135 -10.98 19.55 8.35
CA LYS A 135 -10.06 20.39 7.58
C LYS A 135 -8.65 19.80 7.55
N THR A 136 -8.14 19.32 8.68
CA THR A 136 -6.84 18.64 8.73
C THR A 136 -6.82 17.31 7.96
N LEU A 137 -7.95 16.62 7.84
CA LEU A 137 -8.09 15.42 7.02
C LEU A 137 -8.03 15.77 5.53
N MET A 138 -8.72 16.84 5.11
CA MET A 138 -8.63 17.33 3.73
C MET A 138 -7.21 17.80 3.40
N MET A 139 -6.56 18.48 4.35
CA MET A 139 -5.15 18.81 4.23
C MET A 139 -4.27 17.56 4.15
N MET A 140 -4.55 16.47 4.89
CA MET A 140 -3.81 15.21 4.75
C MET A 140 -3.90 14.63 3.34
N LEU A 141 -5.07 14.71 2.70
CA LEU A 141 -5.31 14.15 1.36
C LEU A 141 -4.56 14.86 0.23
N GLY A 142 -3.98 16.04 0.48
CA GLY A 142 -3.25 16.80 -0.54
C GLY A 142 -3.81 18.18 -0.85
N GLU A 143 -4.93 18.57 -0.23
CA GLU A 143 -5.58 19.85 -0.50
C GLU A 143 -4.95 20.97 0.36
N TYR A 144 -3.91 21.64 -0.16
CA TYR A 144 -3.22 22.76 0.52
C TYR A 144 -3.52 24.12 -0.10
N GLU A 145 -4.49 24.83 0.44
CA GLU A 145 -4.68 26.26 0.14
C GLU A 145 -3.75 27.09 1.05
N HIS A 146 -2.45 27.07 0.74
CA HIS A 146 -1.39 27.72 1.52
C HIS A 146 -1.49 29.24 1.51
N THR A 147 -1.97 29.82 0.41
CA THR A 147 -2.17 31.27 0.26
C THR A 147 -3.21 31.78 1.26
N ALA A 148 -4.40 31.16 1.29
CA ALA A 148 -5.47 31.59 2.17
C ALA A 148 -5.27 31.19 3.64
N THR A 149 -4.55 30.09 3.91
CA THR A 149 -4.37 29.59 5.30
C THR A 149 -3.25 30.32 6.04
N ILE A 150 -2.20 30.77 5.35
CA ILE A 150 -0.98 31.30 6.00
C ILE A 150 -0.50 32.63 5.43
N ILE A 151 -0.39 32.75 4.10
CA ILE A 151 0.23 33.93 3.49
C ILE A 151 -0.64 35.16 3.72
N GLU A 152 -1.93 35.04 3.46
CA GLU A 152 -2.88 36.14 3.53
C GLU A 152 -3.15 36.61 4.98
N PRO A 153 -3.30 35.73 5.99
CA PRO A 153 -3.37 36.16 7.40
C PRO A 153 -2.05 36.71 7.97
N TYR A 154 -0.92 36.53 7.29
CA TYR A 154 0.39 37.05 7.69
C TYR A 154 0.71 38.42 7.08
N ILE A 155 0.35 38.63 5.80
CA ILE A 155 0.63 39.86 5.04
C ILE A 155 -0.57 40.81 4.99
N GLY A 156 -1.79 40.30 5.07
CA GLY A 156 -3.02 41.08 4.94
C GLY A 156 -3.22 42.03 6.12
N ASN A 157 -3.46 43.31 5.83
CA ASN A 157 -3.81 44.35 6.81
C ASN A 157 -5.28 44.17 7.33
N HIS A 158 -5.67 42.96 7.71
CA HIS A 158 -7.02 42.61 8.13
C HIS A 158 -7.11 42.32 9.65
N SER A 159 -8.33 42.26 10.16
CA SER A 159 -8.67 42.03 11.59
C SER A 159 -8.39 40.60 12.09
N PHE A 160 -8.06 39.67 11.20
CA PHE A 160 -7.68 38.29 11.53
C PHE A 160 -6.18 38.09 11.37
N GLN A 161 -5.43 38.42 12.42
CA GLN A 161 -3.99 38.17 12.49
C GLN A 161 -3.72 36.85 13.22
N LEU A 162 -2.77 36.07 12.69
CA LEU A 162 -2.22 34.91 13.38
C LEU A 162 -1.56 35.33 14.69
N HIS A 163 -2.06 34.84 15.82
CA HIS A 163 -1.55 35.24 17.15
C HIS A 163 -0.11 34.72 17.38
N TYR A 164 0.24 33.56 16.81
CA TYR A 164 1.55 32.90 16.97
C TYR A 164 2.21 32.53 15.63
N PRO A 165 2.59 33.52 14.80
CA PRO A 165 2.99 33.27 13.40
C PRO A 165 4.20 32.33 13.28
N LEU A 166 5.26 32.53 14.09
CA LEU A 166 6.48 31.70 14.05
C LEU A 166 6.19 30.22 14.33
N ILE A 167 5.37 29.95 15.34
CA ILE A 167 5.00 28.59 15.75
C ILE A 167 4.11 27.96 14.67
N THR A 168 3.19 28.74 14.07
CA THR A 168 2.37 28.30 12.94
C THR A 168 3.19 27.88 11.74
N PHE A 169 4.16 28.70 11.32
CA PHE A 169 5.03 28.33 10.21
C PHE A 169 5.82 27.04 10.48
N PHE A 170 6.34 26.89 11.71
CA PHE A 170 7.08 25.68 12.10
C PHE A 170 6.20 24.42 12.06
N PHE A 171 5.03 24.45 12.71
CA PHE A 171 4.11 23.31 12.74
C PHE A 171 3.54 22.99 11.36
N TYR A 172 3.22 24.00 10.55
CA TYR A 172 2.71 23.80 9.19
C TYR A 172 3.77 23.23 8.25
N THR A 173 5.01 23.72 8.31
CA THR A 173 6.12 23.17 7.53
C THR A 173 6.39 21.71 7.93
N THR A 174 6.45 21.43 9.23
CA THR A 174 6.62 20.07 9.76
C THR A 174 5.49 19.16 9.29
N PHE A 175 4.25 19.64 9.32
CA PHE A 175 3.09 18.90 8.83
C PHE A 175 3.22 18.56 7.35
N ILE A 176 3.61 19.51 6.49
CA ILE A 176 3.77 19.30 5.04
C ILE A 176 4.82 18.22 4.71
N PHE A 177 5.91 18.14 5.48
CA PHE A 177 6.88 17.08 5.27
C PHE A 177 6.40 15.73 5.81
N LEU A 178 5.78 15.73 6.99
CA LEU A 178 5.47 14.49 7.70
C LEU A 178 4.23 13.78 7.12
N VAL A 179 3.11 14.48 6.95
CA VAL A 179 1.84 13.82 6.62
C VAL A 179 1.66 13.65 5.09
N PRO A 180 1.80 14.69 4.28
CA PRO A 180 1.63 14.61 2.83
C PRO A 180 2.74 13.86 2.10
N ILE A 181 3.99 14.08 2.51
CA ILE A 181 5.15 13.54 1.78
C ILE A 181 5.54 12.19 2.40
N ILE A 182 5.89 12.17 3.68
CA ILE A 182 6.37 10.93 4.31
C ILE A 182 5.25 9.90 4.45
N LEU A 183 4.10 10.28 5.04
CA LEU A 183 3.02 9.32 5.29
C LEU A 183 2.33 8.86 4.00
N MET A 184 2.03 9.72 3.02
CA MET A 184 1.45 9.24 1.75
C MET A 184 2.41 8.35 0.96
N ASN A 185 3.68 8.71 0.86
CA ASN A 185 4.66 7.86 0.18
C ASN A 185 4.87 6.53 0.91
N LEU A 186 4.76 6.52 2.24
CA LEU A 186 4.80 5.29 3.03
C LEU A 186 3.54 4.44 2.82
N LEU A 187 2.34 5.02 2.80
CA LEU A 187 1.09 4.29 2.53
C LEU A 187 1.10 3.68 1.13
N ILE A 188 1.56 4.43 0.12
CA ILE A 188 1.74 3.94 -1.24
C ILE A 188 2.82 2.85 -1.28
N GLY A 189 3.96 3.07 -0.60
CA GLY A 189 5.06 2.11 -0.53
C GLY A 189 4.67 0.78 0.14
N LEU A 190 3.85 0.81 1.19
CA LEU A 190 3.32 -0.38 1.83
C LEU A 190 2.32 -1.11 0.92
N ALA A 191 1.41 -0.36 0.28
CA ALA A 191 0.44 -0.94 -0.65
C ALA A 191 1.11 -1.61 -1.86
N VAL A 192 2.15 -0.96 -2.43
CA VAL A 192 2.91 -1.48 -3.57
C VAL A 192 3.85 -2.60 -3.15
N GLY A 193 4.43 -2.53 -1.95
CA GLY A 193 5.30 -3.59 -1.41
C GLY A 193 4.55 -4.91 -1.19
N ASP A 194 3.29 -4.85 -0.75
CA ASP A 194 2.47 -6.04 -0.51
C ASP A 194 1.71 -6.53 -1.76
N ILE A 195 1.65 -5.75 -2.85
CA ILE A 195 0.75 -6.03 -3.98
C ILE A 195 0.98 -7.42 -4.60
N GLU A 196 2.24 -7.86 -4.67
CA GLU A 196 2.62 -9.12 -5.30
C GLU A 196 2.21 -10.33 -4.45
N ASN A 197 2.40 -10.25 -3.13
CA ASN A 197 1.97 -11.29 -2.20
C ASN A 197 0.42 -11.36 -2.16
N VAL A 198 -0.23 -10.20 -2.13
CA VAL A 198 -1.68 -10.07 -2.19
C VAL A 198 -2.23 -10.65 -3.50
N ARG A 199 -1.56 -10.40 -4.63
CA ARG A 199 -1.95 -10.95 -5.94
C ARG A 199 -1.95 -12.47 -5.94
N ARG A 200 -0.87 -13.10 -5.45
CA ARG A 200 -0.77 -14.58 -5.37
C ARG A 200 -1.84 -15.15 -4.44
N SER A 201 -2.04 -14.54 -3.27
CA SER A 201 -3.08 -14.93 -2.33
C SER A 201 -4.50 -14.79 -2.93
N ALA A 202 -4.75 -13.71 -3.66
CA ALA A 202 -6.03 -13.44 -4.31
C ALA A 202 -6.35 -14.48 -5.40
N VAL A 203 -5.36 -14.87 -6.21
CA VAL A 203 -5.52 -15.93 -7.22
C VAL A 203 -5.95 -17.24 -6.56
N GLN A 204 -5.28 -17.63 -5.46
CA GLN A 204 -5.63 -18.84 -4.71
C GLN A 204 -7.04 -18.75 -4.12
N HIS A 205 -7.40 -17.61 -3.53
CA HIS A 205 -8.74 -17.37 -2.98
C HIS A 205 -9.84 -17.48 -4.05
N LEU A 206 -9.61 -16.95 -5.25
CA LEU A 206 -10.59 -17.02 -6.34
C LEU A 206 -10.79 -18.43 -6.89
N ILE A 207 -9.70 -19.21 -7.02
CA ILE A 207 -9.80 -20.62 -7.44
C ILE A 207 -10.57 -21.41 -6.39
N SER A 208 -10.24 -21.21 -5.11
CA SER A 208 -10.95 -21.81 -3.99
C SER A 208 -12.45 -21.47 -4.03
N GLN A 209 -12.79 -20.20 -4.18
CA GLN A 209 -14.19 -19.76 -4.25
C GLN A 209 -14.94 -20.38 -5.44
N GLN A 210 -14.29 -20.58 -6.59
CA GLN A 210 -14.91 -21.29 -7.72
C GLN A 210 -15.15 -22.75 -7.41
N VAL A 211 -14.20 -23.43 -6.76
CA VAL A 211 -14.34 -24.83 -6.36
C VAL A 211 -15.48 -24.97 -5.35
N TYR A 212 -15.53 -24.12 -4.32
CA TYR A 212 -16.62 -24.11 -3.35
C TYR A 212 -17.97 -23.80 -3.99
N TRP A 213 -18.03 -22.80 -4.86
CA TRP A 213 -19.27 -22.46 -5.55
C TRP A 213 -19.75 -23.60 -6.46
N LEU A 214 -18.82 -24.27 -7.15
CA LEU A 214 -19.13 -25.42 -7.98
C LEU A 214 -19.59 -26.62 -7.14
N ALA A 215 -18.93 -26.88 -6.01
CA ALA A 215 -19.30 -27.94 -5.07
C ALA A 215 -20.68 -27.70 -4.44
N ASP A 216 -21.03 -26.45 -4.16
CA ASP A 216 -22.35 -26.06 -3.65
C ASP A 216 -23.44 -26.14 -4.73
N LEU A 217 -23.07 -25.92 -6.00
CA LEU A 217 -23.98 -25.96 -7.13
C LEU A 217 -24.23 -27.39 -7.63
N GLU A 218 -23.23 -28.27 -7.59
CA GLU A 218 -23.33 -29.66 -8.02
C GLU A 218 -24.54 -30.42 -7.43
N PRO A 219 -24.85 -30.35 -6.12
CA PRO A 219 -26.01 -31.03 -5.54
C PRO A 219 -27.32 -30.30 -5.80
N LYS A 220 -27.30 -28.98 -6.07
CA LYS A 220 -28.49 -28.17 -6.36
C LYS A 220 -28.93 -28.28 -7.82
N LEU A 221 -28.06 -28.76 -8.70
CA LEU A 221 -28.37 -28.98 -10.10
C LEU A 221 -29.31 -30.19 -10.21
N THR A 222 -30.52 -30.01 -10.75
CA THR A 222 -31.47 -31.11 -10.96
C THR A 222 -30.81 -32.25 -11.75
N GLY A 223 -31.05 -33.50 -11.34
CA GLY A 223 -30.32 -34.68 -11.81
C GLY A 223 -30.30 -34.87 -13.34
N ILE A 224 -31.26 -34.28 -14.04
CA ILE A 224 -31.35 -34.24 -15.52
C ILE A 224 -30.19 -33.45 -16.14
N PHE A 225 -29.78 -32.33 -15.52
CA PHE A 225 -28.64 -31.55 -16.00
C PHE A 225 -27.30 -32.18 -15.60
N ARG A 226 -27.26 -32.86 -14.44
CA ARG A 226 -26.05 -33.54 -13.98
C ARG A 226 -25.62 -34.64 -14.95
N SER A 227 -26.55 -35.48 -15.39
CA SER A 227 -26.25 -36.54 -16.38
C SER A 227 -25.87 -35.99 -17.75
N LYS A 228 -26.38 -34.79 -18.12
CA LYS A 228 -26.10 -34.15 -19.42
C LYS A 228 -24.79 -33.32 -19.43
N LEU A 229 -24.37 -32.74 -18.30
CA LEU A 229 -23.16 -31.93 -18.20
C LEU A 229 -21.92 -32.74 -17.79
N TYR A 230 -22.09 -33.85 -17.08
CA TYR A 230 -20.97 -34.66 -16.62
C TYR A 230 -20.25 -35.33 -17.80
N LYS A 231 -18.97 -34.98 -18.00
CA LYS A 231 -18.04 -35.67 -18.90
C LYS A 231 -16.84 -36.17 -18.11
N SER A 232 -16.65 -37.48 -18.14
CA SER A 232 -15.55 -38.17 -17.44
C SER A 232 -14.18 -37.90 -18.07
N ASN A 233 -14.10 -37.81 -19.40
CA ASN A 233 -12.84 -37.61 -20.13
C ASN A 233 -12.85 -36.33 -20.96
N TRP A 234 -11.85 -35.49 -20.75
CA TRP A 234 -11.62 -34.27 -21.53
C TRP A 234 -10.47 -34.51 -22.52
N MET A 235 -10.78 -34.54 -23.81
CA MET A 235 -9.74 -34.56 -24.85
C MET A 235 -9.21 -33.14 -25.08
N LYS A 236 -7.97 -32.87 -24.65
CA LYS A 236 -7.29 -31.60 -24.93
C LYS A 236 -6.87 -31.58 -26.39
N LYS A 237 -7.59 -30.84 -27.24
CA LYS A 237 -7.13 -30.53 -28.60
C LYS A 237 -6.04 -29.48 -28.53
N THR A 238 -4.78 -29.89 -28.58
CA THR A 238 -3.64 -28.98 -28.77
C THR A 238 -3.69 -28.47 -30.21
N LYS A 239 -4.11 -27.21 -30.41
CA LYS A 239 -3.88 -26.55 -31.70
C LYS A 239 -2.38 -26.29 -31.81
N VAL A 240 -1.68 -27.10 -32.60
CA VAL A 240 -0.35 -26.75 -33.10
C VAL A 240 -0.55 -25.67 -34.14
N ASN A 241 -0.62 -24.41 -33.69
CA ASN A 241 -0.60 -23.28 -34.62
C ASN A 241 0.86 -23.10 -35.07
N LYS A 242 1.21 -23.67 -36.24
CA LYS A 242 2.20 -23.02 -37.09
C LYS A 242 1.58 -21.68 -37.53
N THR A 243 2.40 -20.62 -37.45
CA THR A 243 2.11 -19.26 -37.93
C THR A 243 0.97 -18.51 -37.23
N THR A 244 1.29 -17.85 -36.11
CA THR A 244 1.22 -16.37 -35.92
C THR A 244 1.49 -16.06 -34.45
N GLY A 245 2.67 -15.49 -34.19
CA GLY A 245 3.00 -14.90 -32.90
C GLY A 245 2.28 -13.57 -32.75
N PHE A 246 1.07 -13.56 -32.22
CA PHE A 246 0.54 -12.39 -31.53
C PHE A 246 -0.26 -12.88 -30.33
N LEU A 247 0.36 -12.65 -29.17
CA LEU A 247 0.12 -13.30 -27.90
C LEU A 247 -1.03 -12.56 -27.21
N ASP A 248 -2.13 -13.27 -26.96
CA ASP A 248 -3.16 -12.85 -26.00
C ASP A 248 -2.54 -12.99 -24.60
N LYS A 249 -1.93 -11.87 -24.16
CA LYS A 249 -0.96 -11.76 -23.08
C LYS A 249 -1.52 -10.82 -22.03
N SER A 250 -2.46 -11.29 -21.19
CA SER A 250 -3.00 -10.45 -20.11
C SER A 250 -3.24 -11.15 -18.77
N GLY A 251 -2.92 -12.45 -18.60
CA GLY A 251 -3.16 -13.09 -17.30
C GLY A 251 -2.37 -14.35 -16.94
N PHE A 252 -1.45 -14.83 -17.80
CA PHE A 252 -0.79 -16.14 -17.60
C PHE A 252 0.74 -16.09 -17.49
N GLU A 253 1.39 -14.93 -17.72
CA GLU A 253 2.85 -14.88 -17.80
C GLU A 253 3.58 -15.03 -16.48
N THR A 254 3.04 -14.50 -15.38
CA THR A 254 3.79 -14.48 -14.12
C THR A 254 3.91 -15.87 -13.48
N THR A 255 2.93 -16.76 -13.68
CA THR A 255 2.98 -18.13 -13.16
C THR A 255 3.85 -19.05 -14.02
N TYR A 256 4.02 -18.76 -15.31
CA TYR A 256 4.88 -19.56 -16.19
C TYR A 256 6.36 -19.26 -15.94
N GLU A 257 6.74 -17.99 -15.76
CA GLU A 257 8.12 -17.63 -15.43
C GLU A 257 8.56 -18.17 -14.07
N GLU A 258 7.74 -18.07 -13.02
CA GLU A 258 8.11 -18.59 -11.69
C GLU A 258 8.31 -20.11 -11.69
N ASN A 259 7.45 -20.86 -12.38
CA ASN A 259 7.59 -22.32 -12.49
C ASN A 259 8.80 -22.72 -13.36
N LEU A 260 9.12 -21.93 -14.38
CA LEU A 260 10.28 -22.16 -15.24
C LEU A 260 11.58 -21.88 -14.47
N ILE A 261 11.63 -20.79 -13.71
CA ILE A 261 12.76 -20.45 -12.83
C ILE A 261 12.94 -21.52 -11.76
N GLN A 262 11.87 -21.99 -11.12
CA GLN A 262 11.92 -23.09 -10.14
C GLN A 262 12.48 -24.39 -10.75
N LYS A 263 12.10 -24.70 -12.00
CA LYS A 263 12.64 -25.86 -12.71
C LYS A 263 14.14 -25.71 -13.00
N TYR A 264 14.56 -24.56 -13.52
CA TYR A 264 15.98 -24.27 -13.77
C TYR A 264 16.80 -24.30 -12.47
N LEU A 265 16.27 -23.75 -11.38
CA LEU A 265 16.93 -23.70 -10.07
C LEU A 265 17.09 -25.12 -9.49
N LYS A 266 16.07 -25.97 -9.63
CA LYS A 266 16.13 -27.39 -9.22
C LYS A 266 17.15 -28.18 -10.04
N GLU A 267 17.26 -27.93 -11.34
CA GLU A 267 18.27 -28.54 -12.20
C GLU A 267 19.69 -28.04 -11.86
N ALA A 268 19.86 -26.75 -11.55
CA ALA A 268 21.14 -26.17 -11.14
C ALA A 268 21.62 -26.75 -9.79
N VAL A 269 20.73 -26.82 -8.79
CA VAL A 269 21.04 -27.44 -7.49
C VAL A 269 21.44 -28.92 -7.65
N LYS A 270 20.77 -29.65 -8.55
CA LYS A 270 21.12 -31.05 -8.84
C LYS A 270 22.52 -31.18 -9.45
N LYS A 271 22.94 -30.25 -10.32
CA LYS A 271 24.30 -30.22 -10.89
C LYS A 271 25.35 -29.87 -9.83
N ILE A 272 25.08 -28.87 -8.98
CA ILE A 272 26.00 -28.46 -7.92
C ILE A 272 26.23 -29.60 -6.93
N THR A 273 25.18 -30.31 -6.54
CA THR A 273 25.29 -31.46 -5.63
C THR A 273 26.06 -32.64 -6.22
N SER A 274 26.01 -32.86 -7.54
CA SER A 274 26.89 -33.86 -8.18
C SER A 274 28.36 -33.43 -8.19
N ILE A 275 28.64 -32.15 -8.43
CA ILE A 275 30.01 -31.61 -8.40
C ILE A 275 30.59 -31.64 -6.98
N ASP A 276 29.79 -31.33 -5.95
CA ASP A 276 30.22 -31.42 -4.54
C ASP A 276 30.61 -32.86 -4.14
N LYS A 277 29.87 -33.86 -4.64
CA LYS A 277 30.23 -35.27 -4.41
C LYS A 277 31.53 -35.66 -5.08
N GLU A 278 31.74 -35.21 -6.31
CA GLU A 278 32.94 -35.53 -7.08
C GLU A 278 34.18 -34.82 -6.53
N THR A 279 34.06 -33.55 -6.14
CA THR A 279 35.15 -32.80 -5.48
C THR A 279 35.54 -33.41 -4.15
N LYS A 280 34.57 -33.79 -3.28
CA LYS A 280 34.86 -34.53 -2.04
C LYS A 280 35.62 -35.82 -2.28
N LEU A 281 35.21 -36.60 -3.28
CA LEU A 281 35.90 -37.83 -3.66
C LEU A 281 37.34 -37.56 -4.13
N GLN A 282 37.57 -36.49 -4.90
CA GLN A 282 38.91 -36.09 -5.31
C GLN A 282 39.77 -35.65 -4.13
N THR A 283 39.22 -34.89 -3.18
CA THR A 283 39.93 -34.47 -1.96
C THR A 283 40.35 -35.68 -1.12
N THR A 284 39.47 -36.67 -0.93
CA THR A 284 39.81 -37.91 -0.20
C THR A 284 40.92 -38.70 -0.92
N ARG A 285 40.84 -38.81 -2.25
CA ARG A 285 41.89 -39.49 -3.04
C ARG A 285 43.24 -38.75 -2.93
N MET A 286 43.22 -37.43 -2.99
CA MET A 286 44.42 -36.61 -2.88
C MET A 286 45.06 -36.74 -1.49
N ALA A 287 44.25 -36.74 -0.43
CA ALA A 287 44.73 -36.98 0.93
C ALA A 287 45.40 -38.36 1.08
N ALA A 288 44.79 -39.42 0.54
CA ALA A 288 45.37 -40.76 0.56
C ALA A 288 46.68 -40.87 -0.24
N ILE A 289 46.81 -40.12 -1.33
CA ILE A 289 48.06 -40.03 -2.11
C ILE A 289 49.15 -39.33 -1.29
N ILE A 290 48.82 -38.20 -0.64
CA ILE A 290 49.76 -37.47 0.21
C ILE A 290 50.23 -38.35 1.37
N GLU A 291 49.32 -39.06 2.04
CA GLU A 291 49.67 -39.98 3.13
C GLU A 291 50.63 -41.08 2.65
N LYS A 292 50.36 -41.69 1.49
CA LYS A 292 51.27 -42.69 0.89
C LYS A 292 52.63 -42.11 0.48
N LEU A 293 52.67 -40.86 0.01
CA LEU A 293 53.92 -40.17 -0.32
C LEU A 293 54.72 -39.83 0.95
N GLU A 294 54.04 -39.42 2.02
CA GLU A 294 54.67 -39.10 3.30
C GLU A 294 55.27 -40.34 3.96
N ILE A 295 54.56 -41.48 3.94
CA ILE A 295 55.10 -42.77 4.42
C ILE A 295 56.33 -43.18 3.62
N ARG A 296 56.27 -43.11 2.28
CA ARG A 296 57.42 -43.46 1.42
C ARG A 296 58.62 -42.53 1.66
N SER A 297 58.39 -41.24 1.88
CA SER A 297 59.43 -40.28 2.24
C SER A 297 60.06 -40.59 3.60
N LYS A 298 59.25 -40.96 4.60
CA LYS A 298 59.74 -41.37 5.93
C LYS A 298 60.51 -42.71 5.87
N GLU A 299 60.06 -43.69 5.09
CA GLU A 299 60.79 -44.94 4.85
C GLU A 299 62.16 -44.69 4.20
N PHE A 300 62.23 -43.78 3.22
CA PHE A 300 63.49 -43.39 2.57
C PHE A 300 64.47 -42.71 3.55
N ASN A 301 63.97 -41.93 4.50
CA ASN A 301 64.78 -41.29 5.55
C ASN A 301 65.20 -42.27 6.67
N ILE A 302 64.44 -43.36 6.90
CA ILE A 302 64.78 -44.39 7.90
C ILE A 302 65.81 -45.38 7.35
N ASP A 303 65.83 -45.61 6.03
CA ASP A 303 66.86 -46.41 5.34
C ASP A 303 68.23 -45.68 5.27
N GLU A 304 68.26 -44.36 5.50
CA GLU A 304 69.48 -43.58 5.80
C GLU A 304 69.87 -43.60 7.30
N GLY A 305 69.57 -44.70 7.98
CA GLY A 305 70.04 -44.95 9.34
C GLY A 305 71.57 -44.96 9.46
N VAL A 306 72.11 -43.82 9.92
CA VAL A 306 73.24 -43.69 10.86
C VAL A 306 74.55 -44.43 10.50
N TYR A 307 75.53 -43.68 9.98
CA TYR A 307 76.94 -43.91 10.28
C TYR A 307 77.31 -43.17 11.59
N PRO A 308 78.11 -43.75 12.51
CA PRO A 308 78.38 -43.10 13.79
C PRO A 308 79.50 -42.05 13.66
N ARG A 309 79.42 -41.06 14.56
CA ARG A 309 80.34 -39.92 14.84
C ARG A 309 80.01 -38.63 14.07
N GLY A 310 79.85 -37.47 14.72
CA GLY A 310 80.21 -37.12 16.09
C GLY A 310 79.52 -35.85 16.53
N VAL A 311 79.39 -35.75 17.86
CA VAL A 311 78.82 -34.63 18.61
C VAL A 311 79.70 -33.39 18.47
N SER A 312 79.11 -32.26 18.07
CA SER A 312 79.37 -30.94 18.67
C SER A 312 78.43 -29.88 18.11
N GLY A 313 77.53 -29.39 18.97
CA GLY A 313 77.15 -27.99 19.13
C GLY A 313 76.71 -27.13 17.93
N LEU A 314 75.51 -26.54 18.11
CA LEU A 314 75.24 -25.09 18.04
C LEU A 314 74.23 -24.61 16.96
N ASP A 315 73.03 -24.30 17.47
CA ASP A 315 72.14 -23.16 17.20
C ASP A 315 71.23 -22.99 15.96
N ARG A 316 69.96 -22.70 16.33
CA ARG A 316 68.94 -21.78 15.78
C ARG A 316 68.21 -22.19 14.49
N ILE A 317 66.93 -22.59 14.58
CA ILE A 317 65.70 -21.76 14.74
C ILE A 317 65.60 -20.64 13.68
N MET A 318 64.70 -20.81 12.72
CA MET A 318 63.62 -19.84 12.47
C MET A 318 62.49 -20.47 11.63
N GLU A 319 61.32 -20.51 12.25
CA GLU A 319 59.99 -20.63 11.63
C GLU A 319 59.77 -19.54 10.59
N MET A 320 58.96 -19.83 9.58
CA MET A 320 57.96 -18.87 9.15
C MET A 320 56.73 -19.59 8.57
N ASP A 321 55.75 -19.69 9.47
CA ASP A 321 54.35 -19.97 9.22
C ASP A 321 53.73 -18.80 8.43
N TYR A 322 52.83 -19.07 7.48
CA TYR A 322 51.84 -18.07 7.07
C TYR A 322 50.51 -18.72 6.73
N ALA A 323 49.60 -18.54 7.67
CA ALA A 323 48.19 -18.84 7.62
C ALA A 323 47.45 -17.99 6.57
N ILE A 324 46.56 -18.68 5.88
CA ILE A 324 45.16 -18.35 5.58
C ILE A 324 44.71 -16.95 6.04
N HIS A 325 44.22 -16.17 5.07
CA HIS A 325 43.05 -15.32 5.26
C HIS A 325 42.08 -15.47 4.09
#